data_AF-A0A2M8LYX7-F1
#
_entry.id   AF-A0A2M8LYX7-F1
#
_cell.length_a   1.000
_cell.length_b   1.000
_cell.length_c   1.000
_cell.angle_alpha   90.00
_cell.angle_beta   90.00
_cell.angle_gamma   90.00
#
_symmetry.space_group_name_H-M   'P 1'
#
loop_
_entity.id
_entity.type
_entity.pdbx_description
1 polymer ?
#
loop_
_entity_poly.entity_id
_entity_poly.type
_entity_poly.pdbx_seq_one_letter_code
_entity_poly.pdbx_strand_id
1 'polypeptide(L)'
;MSTDDKWTPDHLRSRTDRAIHLEQRRAQLQPIVDDLRRLSREMEAEVKELDAIEGDFPGQARLRAWHVTRPLFKAADDVERALLDLISFNARYQRSYEELPGKRAEKRLRKELAKGGQRQAIESSPAGEETAPDKKAQFGDVFNGLRKGA
;
A
#
# COMPACT_ATOMS: atom_id res chain seq x y z
N MET A 1 -20.27 -21.46 24.14
CA MET A 1 -19.17 -20.55 23.77
C MET A 1 -19.63 -19.76 22.57
N SER A 2 -19.87 -18.47 22.74
CA SER A 2 -20.38 -17.59 21.68
C SER A 2 -19.38 -17.53 20.53
N THR A 3 -19.91 -17.51 19.30
CA THR A 3 -19.14 -17.31 18.06
C THR A 3 -18.44 -15.95 17.99
N ASP A 4 -18.76 -15.04 18.92
CA ASP A 4 -18.14 -13.72 19.07
C ASP A 4 -16.68 -13.74 19.55
N ASP A 5 -16.19 -14.86 20.08
CA ASP A 5 -14.80 -14.96 20.59
C ASP A 5 -13.77 -15.32 19.51
N LYS A 6 -14.22 -15.64 18.28
CA LYS A 6 -13.33 -16.06 17.19
C LYS A 6 -13.14 -14.92 16.21
N TRP A 7 -11.88 -14.53 16.02
CA TRP A 7 -11.48 -13.57 14.99
C TRP A 7 -11.94 -14.04 13.60
N THR A 8 -12.90 -13.32 13.03
CA THR A 8 -13.37 -13.49 11.65
C THR A 8 -12.91 -12.34 10.76
N PRO A 9 -12.88 -12.49 9.42
CA PRO A 9 -12.56 -11.40 8.49
C PRO A 9 -13.46 -10.17 8.63
N ASP A 10 -14.67 -10.32 9.16
CA ASP A 10 -15.60 -9.21 9.35
C ASP A 10 -15.06 -8.15 10.32
N HIS A 11 -14.27 -8.57 11.30
CA HIS A 11 -13.61 -7.67 12.25
C HIS A 11 -12.57 -6.75 11.55
N LEU A 12 -12.06 -7.13 10.37
CA LEU A 12 -11.14 -6.28 9.60
C LEU A 12 -11.87 -5.14 8.85
N ARG A 13 -13.21 -5.17 8.76
CA ARG A 13 -13.97 -4.10 8.08
C ARG A 13 -14.07 -2.85 8.95
N SER A 14 -14.21 -3.02 10.25
CA SER A 14 -14.22 -1.93 11.22
C SER A 14 -12.81 -1.32 11.34
N ARG A 15 -12.72 0.01 11.24
CA ARG A 15 -11.44 0.72 11.36
C ARG A 15 -10.78 0.48 12.72
N THR A 16 -11.58 0.52 13.78
CA THR A 16 -11.11 0.35 15.16
C THR A 16 -10.63 -1.08 15.40
N ASP A 17 -11.45 -2.06 15.05
CA ASP A 17 -11.13 -3.48 15.30
C ASP A 17 -9.94 -3.92 14.44
N ARG A 18 -9.87 -3.47 13.18
CA ARG A 18 -8.69 -3.68 12.33
C ARG A 18 -7.42 -3.08 12.93
N ALA A 19 -7.48 -1.85 13.46
CA ALA A 19 -6.32 -1.21 14.09
C ALA A 19 -5.83 -2.01 15.31
N ILE A 20 -6.76 -2.39 16.20
CA ILE A 20 -6.48 -3.23 17.38
C ILE A 20 -5.86 -4.55 16.95
N HIS A 21 -6.41 -5.21 15.92
CA HIS A 21 -5.86 -6.48 15.43
C HIS A 21 -4.40 -6.35 14.99
N LEU A 22 -4.11 -5.34 14.18
CA LEU A 22 -2.78 -5.14 13.62
C LEU A 22 -1.77 -4.79 14.69
N GLU A 23 -2.18 -4.00 15.69
CA GLU A 23 -1.37 -3.69 16.86
C GLU A 23 -1.08 -4.94 17.70
N GLN A 24 -2.09 -5.79 17.94
CA GLN A 24 -1.91 -7.07 18.62
C GLN A 24 -0.93 -7.98 17.86
N ARG A 25 -1.05 -8.08 16.53
CA ARG A 25 -0.11 -8.87 15.71
C ARG A 25 1.30 -8.30 15.74
N ARG A 26 1.44 -6.97 15.72
CA ARG A 26 2.73 -6.31 15.89
C ARG A 26 3.35 -6.63 17.25
N ALA A 27 2.58 -6.50 18.32
CA ALA A 27 3.05 -6.79 19.67
C ALA A 27 3.45 -8.27 19.84
N GLN A 28 2.82 -9.19 19.11
CA GLN A 28 3.16 -10.62 19.12
C GLN A 28 4.43 -10.93 18.32
N LEU A 29 4.59 -10.34 17.13
CA LEU A 29 5.68 -10.68 16.22
C LEU A 29 6.95 -9.88 16.48
N GLN A 30 6.87 -8.65 17.01
CA GLN A 30 8.04 -7.82 17.24
C GLN A 30 9.08 -8.49 18.18
N PRO A 31 8.68 -9.06 19.34
CA PRO A 31 9.63 -9.76 20.20
C PRO A 31 10.28 -10.96 19.52
N ILE A 32 9.54 -11.67 18.66
CA ILE A 32 10.05 -12.81 17.90
C ILE A 32 11.13 -12.38 16.91
N VAL A 33 10.94 -11.23 16.23
CA VAL A 33 11.97 -10.66 15.34
C VAL A 33 13.23 -10.31 16.13
N ASP A 34 13.06 -9.64 17.27
CA ASP A 34 14.18 -9.21 18.11
C ASP A 34 14.96 -10.42 18.65
N ASP A 35 14.26 -11.46 19.11
CA ASP A 35 14.86 -12.72 19.56
C ASP A 35 15.57 -13.46 18.42
N LEU A 36 14.96 -13.57 17.24
CA LEU A 36 15.60 -14.19 16.09
C LEU A 36 16.86 -13.43 15.68
N ARG A 37 16.86 -12.09 15.72
CA ARG A 37 18.07 -11.31 15.43
C ARG A 37 19.15 -11.48 16.48
N ARG A 38 18.76 -11.54 17.75
CA ARG A 38 19.70 -11.82 18.85
C ARG A 38 20.35 -13.19 18.65
N LEU A 39 19.55 -14.25 18.49
CA LEU A 39 20.03 -15.61 18.25
C LEU A 39 20.89 -15.72 16.99
N SER A 40 20.51 -15.03 15.91
CA SER A 40 21.28 -15.02 14.66
C SER A 40 22.70 -14.48 14.87
N ARG A 41 22.85 -13.41 15.67
CA ARG A 41 24.15 -12.79 15.98
C ARG A 41 24.97 -13.65 16.93
N GLU A 42 24.35 -14.25 17.94
CA GLU A 42 25.00 -15.19 18.86
C GLU A 42 25.55 -16.40 18.08
N MET A 43 24.72 -17.02 17.24
CA MET A 43 25.13 -18.14 16.39
C MET A 43 26.20 -17.73 15.36
N GLU A 44 26.11 -16.53 14.77
CA GLU A 44 27.16 -16.03 13.88
C GLU A 44 28.50 -15.85 14.58
N ALA A 45 28.49 -15.38 15.83
CA ALA A 45 29.69 -15.28 16.65
C ALA A 45 30.24 -16.67 16.96
N GLU A 46 29.41 -17.59 17.47
CA GLU A 46 29.83 -18.96 17.81
C GLU A 46 30.44 -19.68 16.61
N VAL A 47 29.78 -19.65 15.45
CA VAL A 47 30.25 -20.37 14.26
C VAL A 47 31.50 -19.75 13.65
N LYS A 48 31.78 -18.46 13.90
CA LYS A 48 33.05 -17.81 13.49
C LYS A 48 34.23 -18.21 14.37
N GLU A 49 33.99 -18.51 15.64
CA GLU A 49 35.01 -19.00 16.58
C GLU A 49 35.31 -20.48 16.40
N LEU A 50 34.50 -21.21 15.62
CA LEU A 50 34.80 -22.60 15.27
C LEU A 50 36.01 -22.67 14.33
N ASP A 51 36.93 -23.57 14.68
CA ASP A 51 38.12 -23.84 13.87
C ASP A 51 37.77 -24.32 12.46
N ALA A 52 38.71 -24.08 11.54
CA ALA A 52 38.66 -24.67 10.21
C ALA A 52 38.68 -26.20 10.33
N ILE A 53 37.89 -26.85 9.48
CA ILE A 53 37.86 -28.31 9.39
C ILE A 53 39.09 -28.74 8.58
N GLU A 54 39.67 -29.90 8.92
CA GLU A 54 40.77 -30.47 8.16
C GLU A 54 40.42 -30.59 6.67
N GLY A 55 41.27 -30.03 5.80
CA GLY A 55 41.05 -29.97 4.35
C GLY A 55 40.30 -28.73 3.85
N ASP A 56 39.88 -27.82 4.73
CA ASP A 56 39.30 -26.53 4.32
C ASP A 56 40.34 -25.69 3.53
N PHE A 57 39.94 -25.21 2.35
CA PHE A 57 40.69 -24.19 1.63
C PHE A 57 40.53 -22.81 2.30
N PRO A 58 41.44 -21.85 2.06
CA PRO A 58 41.33 -20.50 2.60
C PRO A 58 39.95 -19.88 2.38
N GLY A 59 39.29 -19.47 3.47
CA GLY A 59 37.97 -18.84 3.44
C GLY A 59 36.76 -19.79 3.42
N GLN A 60 36.95 -21.11 3.25
CA GLN A 60 35.84 -22.07 3.27
C GLN A 60 35.14 -22.13 4.63
N ALA A 61 35.88 -22.05 5.73
CA ALA A 61 35.30 -21.98 7.07
C ALA A 61 34.35 -20.78 7.23
N ARG A 62 34.75 -19.60 6.72
CA ARG A 62 33.92 -18.39 6.75
C ARG A 62 32.69 -18.51 5.86
N LEU A 63 32.84 -19.12 4.67
CA LEU A 63 31.72 -19.36 3.76
C LEU A 63 30.71 -20.34 4.37
N ARG A 64 31.19 -21.43 4.98
CA ARG A 64 30.37 -22.40 5.72
C ARG A 64 29.64 -21.70 6.86
N ALA A 65 30.34 -20.91 7.67
CA ALA A 65 29.75 -20.16 8.76
C ALA A 65 28.60 -19.27 8.29
N TRP A 66 28.84 -18.51 7.22
CA TRP A 66 27.81 -17.66 6.62
C TRP A 66 26.61 -18.45 6.09
N HIS A 67 26.84 -19.58 5.41
CA HIS A 67 25.75 -20.41 4.91
C HIS A 67 24.88 -21.00 6.02
N VAL A 68 25.47 -21.34 7.15
CA VAL A 68 24.75 -21.90 8.32
C VAL A 68 23.94 -20.82 9.04
N THR A 69 24.48 -19.62 9.18
CA THR A 69 23.84 -18.53 9.97
C THR A 69 22.83 -17.72 9.16
N ARG A 70 23.03 -17.61 7.83
CA ARG A 70 22.16 -16.82 6.94
C ARG A 70 20.67 -17.17 7.02
N PRO A 71 20.24 -18.45 7.11
CA PRO A 71 18.82 -18.78 7.24
C PRO A 71 18.15 -18.17 8.48
N LEU A 72 18.86 -18.01 9.60
CA LEU A 72 18.31 -17.39 10.81
C LEU A 72 18.05 -15.89 10.61
N PHE A 73 19.02 -15.18 10.01
CA PHE A 73 18.83 -13.78 9.63
C PHE A 73 17.65 -13.62 8.66
N LYS A 74 17.55 -14.51 7.66
CA LYS A 74 16.44 -14.50 6.71
C LYS A 74 15.10 -14.69 7.41
N ALA A 75 15.01 -15.60 8.39
CA ALA A 75 13.77 -15.81 9.13
C ALA A 75 13.32 -14.53 9.87
N ALA A 76 14.26 -13.80 10.48
CA ALA A 76 13.95 -12.52 11.10
C ALA A 76 13.44 -11.49 10.08
N ASP A 77 14.11 -11.39 8.93
CA ASP A 77 13.73 -10.45 7.86
C ASP A 77 12.36 -10.80 7.25
N ASP A 78 12.05 -12.08 7.08
CA ASP A 78 10.76 -12.54 6.55
C ASP A 78 9.61 -12.18 7.51
N VAL A 79 9.82 -12.29 8.83
CA VAL A 79 8.82 -11.87 9.83
C VAL A 79 8.67 -10.34 9.89
N GLU A 80 9.77 -9.60 9.83
CA GLU A 80 9.74 -8.13 9.74
C GLU A 80 9.00 -7.67 8.49
N ARG A 81 9.22 -8.34 7.36
CA ARG A 81 8.49 -8.08 6.11
C ARG A 81 6.99 -8.33 6.26
N ALA A 82 6.59 -9.42 6.92
CA ALA A 82 5.18 -9.68 7.19
C ALA A 82 4.52 -8.55 7.99
N LEU A 83 5.24 -7.95 8.96
CA LEU A 83 4.76 -6.78 9.69
C LEU A 83 4.58 -5.55 8.80
N LEU A 84 5.52 -5.29 7.90
CA LEU A 84 5.42 -4.19 6.93
C LEU A 84 4.26 -4.38 5.95
N ASP A 85 4.00 -5.61 5.53
CA ASP A 85 2.88 -5.97 4.66
C ASP A 85 1.54 -5.75 5.36
N LEU A 86 1.45 -6.04 6.67
CA LEU A 86 0.26 -5.75 7.49
C LEU A 86 -0.03 -4.25 7.60
N ILE A 87 1.01 -3.43 7.81
CA ILE A 87 0.89 -1.96 7.84
C ILE A 87 0.42 -1.45 6.46
N SER A 88 1.03 -1.97 5.40
CA SER A 88 0.70 -1.61 4.01
C SER A 88 -0.73 -2.00 3.65
N PHE A 89 -1.20 -3.15 4.11
CA PHE A 89 -2.60 -3.59 3.95
C PHE A 89 -3.56 -2.57 4.55
N ASN A 90 -3.34 -2.15 5.80
CA ASN A 90 -4.22 -1.17 6.46
C ASN A 90 -4.29 0.16 5.72
N ALA A 91 -3.13 0.69 5.34
CA ALA A 91 -3.05 1.96 4.61
C ALA A 91 -3.78 1.88 3.27
N ARG A 92 -3.62 0.77 2.53
CA ARG A 92 -4.32 0.54 1.26
C ARG A 92 -5.82 0.40 1.45
N TYR A 93 -6.26 -0.29 2.50
CA TYR A 93 -7.67 -0.48 2.81
C TYR A 93 -8.34 0.85 3.14
N GLN A 94 -7.77 1.63 4.05
CA GLN A 94 -8.27 2.96 4.43
C GLN A 94 -8.42 3.85 3.20
N ARG A 95 -7.36 3.96 2.38
CA ARG A 95 -7.37 4.78 1.17
C ARG A 95 -8.43 4.35 0.16
N SER A 96 -8.60 3.05 -0.06
CA SER A 96 -9.41 2.52 -1.16
C SER A 96 -10.89 2.34 -0.81
N TYR A 97 -11.18 1.95 0.43
CA TYR A 97 -12.53 1.56 0.85
C TYR A 97 -13.17 2.55 1.82
N GLU A 98 -12.39 3.35 2.56
CA GLU A 98 -12.94 4.32 3.52
C GLU A 98 -12.91 5.74 2.94
N GLU A 99 -11.74 6.20 2.46
CA GLU A 99 -11.59 7.58 1.98
C GLU A 99 -12.13 7.80 0.55
N LEU A 100 -11.90 6.85 -0.35
CA LEU A 100 -12.24 7.00 -1.76
C LEU A 100 -13.75 7.23 -2.01
N PRO A 101 -14.68 6.52 -1.33
CA PRO A 101 -16.10 6.79 -1.46
C PRO A 101 -16.48 8.22 -1.06
N GLY A 102 -15.94 8.71 0.06
CA GLY A 102 -16.16 10.09 0.52
C GLY A 102 -15.64 11.12 -0.50
N LYS A 103 -14.40 10.95 -0.96
CA LYS A 103 -13.81 11.79 -2.02
C LYS A 103 -14.64 11.79 -3.31
N ARG A 104 -15.24 10.65 -3.68
CA ARG A 104 -16.13 10.55 -4.85
C ARG A 104 -17.46 11.27 -4.61
N ALA A 105 -18.04 11.17 -3.41
CA ALA A 105 -19.26 11.88 -3.04
C ALA A 105 -19.06 13.39 -3.06
N GLU A 106 -18.00 13.90 -2.43
CA GLU A 106 -17.62 15.31 -2.45
C GLU A 106 -17.41 15.82 -3.88
N LYS A 107 -16.74 15.04 -4.73
CA LYS A 107 -16.54 15.39 -6.14
C LYS A 107 -17.87 15.48 -6.91
N ARG A 108 -18.86 14.64 -6.59
CA ARG A 108 -20.20 14.73 -7.19
C ARG A 108 -20.93 15.99 -6.73
N LEU A 109 -20.94 16.25 -5.42
CA LEU A 109 -21.56 17.46 -4.85
C LEU A 109 -20.96 18.75 -5.43
N ARG A 110 -19.62 18.83 -5.51
CA ARG A 110 -18.93 19.97 -6.13
C ARG A 110 -19.32 20.16 -7.61
N LYS A 111 -19.49 19.06 -8.37
CA LYS A 111 -19.93 19.13 -9.77
C LYS A 111 -21.38 19.60 -9.90
N GLU A 112 -22.27 19.16 -9.01
CA GLU A 112 -23.68 19.58 -9.00
C GLU A 112 -23.81 21.07 -8.68
N LEU A 113 -23.09 21.56 -7.66
CA LEU A 113 -23.03 22.99 -7.33
C LEU A 113 -22.48 23.83 -8.49
N ALA A 114 -21.40 23.37 -9.15
CA ALA A 114 -20.85 24.06 -10.31
C ALA A 114 -21.83 24.10 -11.50
N LYS A 115 -22.60 23.03 -11.74
CA LYS A 115 -23.65 23.00 -12.77
C LYS A 115 -24.84 23.90 -12.43
N GLY A 116 -25.22 23.99 -11.15
CA GLY A 116 -26.27 24.90 -10.68
C GLY A 116 -25.90 26.37 -10.89
N GLY A 117 -24.65 26.75 -10.59
CA GLY A 117 -24.13 28.09 -10.88
C GLY A 117 -24.05 28.41 -12.38
N GLN A 118 -23.74 27.42 -13.23
CA GLN A 118 -23.78 27.61 -14.69
C GLN A 118 -25.20 27.80 -15.24
N ARG A 119 -26.22 27.12 -14.69
CA ARG A 119 -27.62 27.32 -15.12
C ARG A 119 -28.14 28.72 -14.78
N GLN A 120 -27.82 29.23 -13.59
CA GLN A 120 -28.18 30.61 -13.21
C GLN A 120 -27.45 31.66 -14.07
N ALA A 121 -26.20 31.43 -14.45
CA ALA A 121 -25.46 32.34 -15.34
C ALA A 121 -26.05 32.39 -16.78
N ILE A 122 -26.65 31.30 -17.26
CA ILE A 122 -27.31 31.25 -18.59
C ILE A 122 -28.70 31.92 -18.52
N GLU A 123 -29.45 31.75 -17.43
CA GLU A 123 -30.78 32.36 -17.25
C GLU A 123 -30.73 33.87 -16.91
N SER A 124 -29.58 34.38 -16.49
CA SER A 124 -29.39 35.79 -16.13
C SER A 124 -28.87 36.66 -17.30
N SER A 125 -28.69 36.10 -18.50
CA SER A 125 -28.40 36.90 -19.69
C SER A 125 -29.71 37.47 -20.23
N PRO A 126 -29.95 38.79 -20.19
CA PRO A 126 -31.16 39.37 -20.73
C PRO A 126 -31.17 39.18 -22.25
N ALA A 127 -32.33 38.74 -22.74
CA ALA A 127 -32.64 38.67 -24.16
C ALA A 127 -32.46 40.07 -24.79
N GLY A 128 -31.42 40.22 -25.60
CA GLY A 128 -31.29 41.27 -26.59
C GLY A 128 -31.30 40.62 -27.97
N GLU A 129 -32.28 40.99 -28.79
CA GLU A 129 -32.34 40.70 -30.21
C GLU A 129 -31.03 41.08 -30.93
N GLU A 130 -30.53 40.21 -31.81
CA GLU A 130 -30.31 40.53 -33.23
C GLU A 130 -29.54 39.41 -33.96
N THR A 131 -30.22 38.84 -34.97
CA THR A 131 -29.74 38.35 -36.27
C THR A 131 -28.50 37.43 -36.38
N ALA A 132 -28.73 36.24 -36.96
CA ALA A 132 -27.73 35.34 -37.55
C ALA A 132 -27.00 36.00 -38.76
N PRO A 133 -25.83 35.51 -39.26
CA PRO A 133 -25.77 34.19 -39.91
C PRO A 133 -24.46 33.36 -39.79
N ASP A 134 -24.62 32.06 -40.06
CA ASP A 134 -23.68 31.06 -40.61
C ASP A 134 -22.15 31.20 -40.37
N LYS A 135 -21.59 30.28 -39.57
CA LYS A 135 -20.28 29.67 -39.87
C LYS A 135 -20.26 28.17 -39.59
N LYS A 136 -20.05 27.45 -40.69
CA LYS A 136 -19.79 26.01 -40.80
C LYS A 136 -18.68 25.53 -39.85
N ALA A 137 -18.99 24.44 -39.17
CA ALA A 137 -18.12 23.34 -38.75
C ALA A 137 -16.58 23.55 -38.87
N GLN A 138 -15.94 23.80 -37.72
CA GLN A 138 -14.52 23.51 -37.50
C GLN A 138 -14.38 22.61 -36.27
N PHE A 139 -14.66 21.32 -36.44
CA PHE A 139 -14.31 20.27 -35.46
C PHE A 139 -13.39 19.19 -36.09
N GLY A 140 -12.66 19.56 -37.16
CA GLY A 140 -11.86 18.62 -37.96
C GLY A 140 -10.45 18.30 -37.43
N ASP A 141 -9.88 19.08 -36.50
CA ASP A 141 -8.42 19.05 -36.27
C ASP A 141 -7.94 18.64 -34.88
N VAL A 142 -8.82 18.18 -33.98
CA VAL A 142 -8.38 17.78 -32.63
C VAL A 142 -7.81 16.34 -32.60
N PHE A 143 -8.11 15.50 -33.60
CA PHE A 143 -7.74 14.08 -33.59
C PHE A 143 -6.52 13.70 -34.46
N ASN A 144 -5.93 14.64 -35.20
CA ASN A 144 -4.78 14.35 -36.06
C ASN A 144 -3.43 14.21 -35.31
N GLY A 145 -3.36 14.59 -34.04
CA GLY A 145 -2.11 14.56 -33.25
C GLY A 145 -1.77 13.22 -32.56
N LEU A 146 -2.67 12.23 -32.54
CA LEU A 146 -2.52 11.05 -31.66
C LEU A 146 -2.04 9.77 -32.36
N ARG A 147 -1.55 9.85 -33.61
CA ARG A 147 -1.21 8.67 -34.43
C ARG A 147 0.24 8.54 -34.90
N LYS A 148 1.18 9.30 -34.32
CA LYS A 148 2.62 9.08 -34.51
C LYS A 148 3.31 8.86 -33.16
N GLY A 149 3.50 7.60 -32.83
CA GLY A 149 4.16 7.14 -31.60
C GLY A 149 3.88 5.67 -31.32
N ALA A 150 4.00 4.83 -32.35
CA ALA A 150 4.18 3.39 -32.26
C ALA A 150 5.54 3.05 -32.86
#